data_AF-A0A968Q204-F1
#
_entry.id   AF-A0A968Q204-F1
#
_cell.length_a   1.000
_cell.length_b   1.000
_cell.length_c   1.000
_cell.angle_alpha   90.00
_cell.angle_beta   90.00
_cell.angle_gamma   90.00
#
_symmetry.space_group_name_H-M   'P 1'
#
loop_
_entity.id
_entity.type
_entity.pdbx_description
1 polymer ?
#
loop_
_entity_poly.entity_id
_entity_poly.type
_entity_poly.pdbx_seq_one_letter_code
_entity_poly.pdbx_strand_id
1 'polypeptide(L)' 'MNNEPISSNSQTDWQRLDAMNDEDIDLSDCPEITPEMFAKAVVRRGLPSAKTKAQVTLRIDNDVLEWFKSQG' A
#
# COMPACT_ATOMS: atom_id res chain seq x y z
N MET A 1 -0.60 25.84 3.07
CA MET A 1 -1.26 24.82 2.23
C MET A 1 -2.68 24.70 2.75
N ASN A 2 -3.69 24.97 1.93
CA ASN A 2 -5.10 24.95 2.34
C ASN A 2 -5.63 23.52 2.27
N ASN A 3 -6.24 23.04 3.36
CA ASN A 3 -6.78 21.70 3.52
C ASN A 3 -8.27 21.67 3.19
N GLU A 4 -8.66 22.12 2.00
CA GLU A 4 -10.06 22.04 1.57
C GLU A 4 -10.30 20.70 0.86
N PRO A 5 -11.29 19.89 1.28
CA PRO A 5 -11.58 18.62 0.62
C PRO A 5 -12.10 18.87 -0.80
N ILE A 6 -11.43 18.27 -1.78
CA ILE A 6 -11.79 18.33 -3.21
C ILE A 6 -13.01 17.45 -3.57
N SER A 7 -13.68 16.84 -2.59
CA SER A 7 -14.75 15.88 -2.85
C SER A 7 -16.04 16.60 -3.22
N SER A 8 -16.38 16.60 -4.52
CA SER A 8 -17.74 16.90 -4.97
C SER A 8 -18.71 15.81 -4.51
N ASN A 9 -20.00 16.16 -4.39
CA ASN A 9 -21.05 15.19 -4.08
C ASN A 9 -21.05 14.08 -5.15
N SER A 10 -20.91 12.83 -4.72
CA SER A 10 -20.97 11.67 -5.60
C SER A 10 -22.33 11.63 -6.33
N GLN A 11 -22.33 11.50 -7.66
CA GLN A 11 -23.55 11.30 -8.45
C GLN A 11 -24.07 9.86 -8.41
N THR A 12 -23.51 9.04 -7.51
CA THR A 12 -23.88 7.64 -7.31
C THR A 12 -25.26 7.53 -6.65
N ASP A 13 -26.12 6.69 -7.21
CA ASP A 13 -27.38 6.29 -6.58
C ASP A 13 -27.11 5.24 -5.50
N TRP A 14 -26.89 5.73 -4.28
CA TRP A 14 -26.58 4.90 -3.11
C TRP A 14 -27.75 4.02 -2.68
N GLN A 15 -29.00 4.45 -2.89
CA GLN A 15 -30.18 3.67 -2.49
C GLN A 15 -30.32 2.43 -3.37
N ARG A 16 -30.05 2.56 -4.67
CA ARG A 16 -30.02 1.40 -5.58
C ARG A 16 -28.93 0.40 -5.20
N LEU A 17 -27.73 0.86 -4.86
CA LEU A 17 -26.63 -0.03 -4.49
C LEU A 17 -26.88 -0.74 -3.16
N ASP A 18 -27.47 -0.05 -2.17
CA ASP A 18 -27.77 -0.62 -0.85
C ASP A 18 -28.85 -1.73 -0.91
N ALA A 19 -29.76 -1.64 -1.88
CA ALA A 19 -30.84 -2.62 -2.09
C ALA A 19 -30.47 -3.75 -3.08
N MET A 20 -29.28 -3.73 -3.68
CA MET A 20 -28.83 -4.73 -4.65
C MET A 20 -28.36 -5.99 -3.94
N ASN A 21 -28.77 -7.17 -4.42
CA ASN A 21 -28.27 -8.44 -3.90
C ASN A 21 -26.96 -8.82 -4.59
N ASP A 22 -26.14 -9.64 -3.92
CA ASP A 22 -24.85 -10.10 -4.47
C ASP A 22 -24.99 -10.84 -5.81
N GLU A 23 -26.10 -11.55 -6.03
CA GLU A 23 -26.38 -12.29 -7.27
C GLU A 23 -26.62 -11.37 -8.48
N ASP A 24 -27.01 -10.12 -8.24
CA ASP A 24 -27.25 -9.12 -9.28
C ASP A 24 -25.95 -8.40 -9.73
N ILE A 25 -24.82 -8.69 -9.08
CA ILE A 25 -23.51 -8.09 -9.37
C ILE A 25 -22.90 -8.77 -10.61
N ASP A 26 -22.68 -7.98 -11.65
CA ASP A 26 -21.96 -8.43 -12.85
C ASP A 26 -20.46 -8.57 -12.55
N LEU A 27 -19.95 -9.80 -12.63
CA LEU A 27 -18.54 -10.16 -12.43
C LEU A 27 -17.84 -10.54 -13.75
N SER A 28 -18.44 -10.23 -14.90
CA SER A 28 -17.90 -10.59 -16.22
C SER A 28 -16.55 -9.93 -16.53
N ASP A 29 -16.28 -8.76 -15.94
CA ASP A 29 -15.03 -8.01 -16.10
C ASP A 29 -13.97 -8.37 -15.05
N CYS A 30 -14.40 -8.75 -13.85
CA CYS A 30 -13.56 -9.04 -12.69
C CYS A 30 -13.98 -10.38 -12.05
N PRO A 31 -13.39 -11.51 -12.48
CA PRO A 31 -13.74 -12.82 -11.92
C PRO A 31 -13.33 -12.88 -10.44
N GLU A 32 -14.08 -13.65 -9.66
CA GLU A 32 -13.79 -13.84 -8.25
C GLU A 32 -12.39 -14.45 -8.04
N ILE A 33 -11.69 -13.93 -7.03
CA ILE A 33 -10.36 -14.41 -6.68
C ILE A 33 -10.50 -15.78 -6.01
N THR A 34 -10.10 -16.83 -6.71
CA THR A 34 -10.10 -18.17 -6.14
C THR A 34 -9.06 -18.30 -5.01
N PRO A 35 -9.26 -19.21 -4.03
CA PRO A 35 -8.30 -19.42 -2.95
C PRO A 35 -6.90 -19.79 -3.44
N GLU A 36 -6.80 -20.52 -4.56
CA GLU A 36 -5.52 -20.90 -5.17
C GLU A 36 -4.80 -19.69 -5.80
N MET A 37 -5.55 -18.75 -6.38
CA MET A 37 -5.00 -17.49 -6.90
C MET A 37 -4.54 -16.59 -5.75
N PHE A 38 -5.33 -16.50 -4.68
CA PHE A 38 -4.96 -15.73 -3.49
C PHE A 38 -3.73 -16.30 -2.78
N ALA A 39 -3.60 -17.63 -2.69
CA ALA A 39 -2.44 -18.28 -2.08
C ALA A 39 -1.12 -17.96 -2.81
N LYS A 40 -1.18 -17.65 -4.10
CA LYS A 40 -0.04 -17.22 -4.93
C LYS A 40 0.15 -15.70 -4.97
N ALA A 41 -0.76 -14.93 -4.37
CA ALA A 41 -0.68 -13.48 -4.39
C ALA A 41 0.44 -12.98 -3.47
N VAL A 42 1.29 -12.11 -4.02
CA VAL A 42 2.34 -11.44 -3.25
C VAL A 42 1.75 -10.17 -2.63
N VAL A 43 1.51 -10.20 -1.32
CA VAL A 43 1.04 -9.01 -0.60
C VAL A 43 2.15 -7.97 -0.56
N ARG A 44 2.02 -6.90 -1.35
CA ARG A 44 2.88 -5.71 -1.26
C ARG A 44 2.07 -4.55 -0.72
N ARG A 45 2.11 -4.37 0.61
CA ARG A 45 1.34 -3.33 1.29
C ARG A 45 2.19 -2.07 1.47
N GLY A 46 2.00 -1.06 0.61
CA GLY A 46 2.31 0.36 0.87
C GLY A 46 3.73 0.74 1.32
N LEU A 47 4.70 -0.17 1.30
CA LEU A 47 6.07 0.09 1.75
C LEU A 47 6.88 0.59 0.56
N PRO A 48 7.56 1.75 0.67
CA PRO A 48 8.68 2.03 -0.21
C PRO A 48 9.57 0.79 -0.18
N SER A 49 9.87 0.19 -1.34
CA SER A 49 10.91 -0.84 -1.44
C SER A 49 12.06 -0.38 -0.58
N ALA A 50 12.44 -1.18 0.44
CA ALA A 50 13.50 -0.81 1.37
C ALA A 50 14.66 -0.29 0.52
N LYS A 51 14.94 1.02 0.60
CA LYS A 51 15.95 1.64 -0.24
C LYS A 51 17.20 0.80 -0.06
N THR A 52 17.72 0.26 -1.15
CA THR A 52 18.91 -0.58 -1.08
C THR A 52 19.99 0.22 -0.36
N LYS A 53 20.68 -0.42 0.59
CA LYS A 53 21.75 0.24 1.32
C LYS A 53 22.77 0.75 0.29
N ALA A 54 23.01 2.05 0.27
CA ALA A 54 24.05 2.62 -0.57
C ALA A 54 25.41 2.32 0.09
N GLN A 55 26.34 1.72 -0.68
CA GLN A 55 27.71 1.57 -0.22
C GLN A 55 28.39 2.95 -0.27
N VAL A 56 28.84 3.42 0.90
CA VAL A 56 29.62 4.66 1.02
C VAL A 56 30.97 4.34 1.66
N THR A 57 32.04 4.99 1.19
CA THR A 57 33.38 4.90 1.79
C THR A 57 33.75 6.30 2.28
N LEU A 58 33.72 6.49 3.60
CA LEU A 58 34.05 7.75 4.28
C LEU A 58 35.05 7.49 5.39
N ARG A 59 35.96 8.44 5.63
CA ARG A 59 36.83 8.43 6.82
C ARG A 59 36.11 9.14 7.96
N ILE A 60 35.99 8.46 9.09
CA ILE A 60 35.42 9.00 10.34
C ILE A 60 36.35 8.60 11.49
N ASP A 61 36.28 9.36 12.59
CA ASP A 61 37.04 9.05 13.80
C ASP A 61 36.57 7.75 14.45
N ASN A 62 37.49 7.07 15.16
CA ASN A 62 37.25 5.72 15.66
C ASN A 62 36.14 5.66 16.73
N ASP A 63 36.07 6.68 17.59
CA ASP A 63 35.05 6.82 18.64
C ASP A 63 33.64 6.99 18.06
N VAL A 64 33.51 7.77 16.98
CA VAL A 64 32.24 7.94 16.25
C VAL A 64 31.79 6.62 15.60
N LEU A 65 32.73 5.85 15.07
CA LEU A 65 32.45 4.54 14.46
C LEU A 65 32.00 3.50 15.50
N GLU A 66 32.65 3.47 16.67
CA GLU A 66 32.27 2.59 17.78
C GLU A 66 30.89 2.95 18.34
N TRP A 67 30.61 4.25 18.54
CA TRP A 67 29.30 4.71 18.95
C TRP A 67 28.21 4.31 17.95
N PHE A 68 28.42 4.52 16.64
CA PHE A 68 27.41 4.18 15.62
C PHE A 68 27.11 2.68 15.56
N LYS A 69 28.12 1.82 15.75
CA LYS A 69 27.92 0.36 15.84
C LYS A 69 27.10 -0.06 17.07
N SER A 70 27.19 0.69 18.17
CA SER A 70 26.48 0.36 19.42
C SER A 70 24.97 0.67 19.37
N GLN A 71 24.52 1.48 18.41
CA GLN A 71 23.14 2.02 18.36
C GLN A 71 22.12 1.14 17.63
N GLY A 72 22.51 -0.05 17.14
CA GLY A 72 21.61 -1.16 16.75
C GLY A 72 20.37 -0.81 15.94
#